data_AF-A0A3M1XT87-F1
#
_entry.id   AF-A0A3M1XT87-F1
#
_cell.length_a   1.000
_cell.length_b   1.000
_cell.length_c   1.000
_cell.angle_alpha   90.00
_cell.angle_beta   90.00
_cell.angle_gamma   90.00
#
_symmetry.space_group_name_H-M   'P 1'
#
loop_
_entity.id
_entity.type
_entity.pdbx_description
1 polymer ?
#
loop_
_entity_poly.entity_id
_entity_poly.type
_entity_poly.pdbx_seq_one_letter_code
_entity_poly.pdbx_strand_id
1 'polypeptide(L)'
;PSNRIFLPPGVQPRFNDTLMVSIRRWLLRNGQGILSVYGGRDPWGSTGLIFPSGDPNNLSLVKPDGNHATRIGSFSEAEQTRARAFLRRWLGLAEQEPNHRASTGRAAGGGGR
;
A
#
# COMPACT_ATOMS: atom_id res chain seq x y z
N PRO A 1 -14.76 -1.25 32.53
CA PRO A 1 -15.33 -1.01 31.17
C PRO A 1 -15.59 -2.34 30.45
N SER A 2 -16.77 -2.54 29.86
CA SER A 2 -17.07 -3.74 29.06
C SER A 2 -17.13 -3.39 27.58
N ASN A 3 -16.49 -4.19 26.72
CA ASN A 3 -16.49 -4.01 25.26
C ASN A 3 -17.84 -4.40 24.62
N ARG A 4 -18.92 -4.54 25.40
CA ARG A 4 -20.25 -4.99 24.94
C ARG A 4 -20.88 -4.06 23.91
N ILE A 5 -20.53 -2.78 23.91
CA ILE A 5 -21.02 -1.80 22.93
C ILE A 5 -20.57 -2.10 21.49
N PHE A 6 -19.50 -2.87 21.31
CA PHE A 6 -18.95 -3.24 20.00
C PHE A 6 -19.45 -4.61 19.51
N LEU A 7 -20.35 -5.26 20.26
CA LEU A 7 -20.81 -6.62 20.00
C LEU A 7 -22.29 -6.60 19.62
N PRO A 8 -22.73 -7.49 18.71
CA PRO A 8 -24.14 -7.72 18.49
C PRO A 8 -24.86 -8.16 19.78
N PRO A 9 -26.15 -7.85 19.96
CA PRO A 9 -26.94 -8.29 21.12
C PRO A 9 -26.89 -9.81 21.31
N GLY A 10 -26.75 -10.25 22.55
CA GLY A 10 -26.74 -11.69 22.90
C GLY A 10 -25.41 -12.42 22.69
N VAL A 11 -24.40 -11.79 22.08
CA VAL A 11 -23.09 -12.41 21.85
C VAL A 11 -22.22 -12.35 23.11
N GLN A 12 -21.66 -13.49 23.51
CA GLN A 12 -20.62 -13.59 24.54
C GLN A 12 -19.31 -14.07 23.91
N PRO A 13 -18.42 -13.16 23.50
CA PRO A 13 -17.18 -13.57 22.86
C PRO A 13 -16.27 -14.22 23.90
N ARG A 14 -15.66 -15.34 23.51
CA ARG A 14 -14.54 -15.92 24.24
C ARG A 14 -13.25 -15.42 23.61
N PHE A 15 -12.32 -14.96 24.44
CA PHE A 15 -11.01 -14.54 23.96
C PHE A 15 -10.26 -15.74 23.38
N ASN A 16 -9.69 -15.55 22.19
CA ASN A 16 -8.83 -16.53 21.52
C ASN A 16 -7.49 -15.85 21.24
N ASP A 17 -6.48 -16.21 22.03
CA ASP A 17 -5.11 -15.69 21.95
C ASP A 17 -4.38 -16.09 20.65
N THR A 18 -4.84 -17.14 19.96
CA THR A 18 -4.25 -17.61 18.70
C THR A 18 -4.82 -16.93 17.45
N LEU A 19 -5.94 -16.21 17.56
CA LEU A 19 -6.68 -15.70 16.41
C LEU A 19 -5.83 -14.71 15.59
N MET A 20 -5.25 -13.70 16.24
CA MET A 20 -4.43 -12.69 15.56
C MET A 20 -3.16 -13.28 14.92
N VAL A 21 -2.56 -14.29 15.56
CA VAL A 21 -1.42 -15.03 15.00
C VAL A 21 -1.83 -15.75 13.73
N SER A 22 -3.00 -16.39 13.74
CA SER A 22 -3.55 -17.12 12.59
C SER A 22 -3.86 -16.19 11.42
N ILE A 23 -4.50 -15.04 11.69
CA ILE A 23 -4.78 -14.00 10.70
C ILE A 23 -3.47 -13.48 10.09
N ARG A 24 -2.49 -13.09 10.91
CA ARG A 24 -1.19 -12.59 10.43
C ARG A 24 -0.49 -13.61 9.54
N ARG A 25 -0.45 -14.88 9.98
CA ARG A 25 0.14 -15.98 9.20
C ARG A 25 -0.56 -16.20 7.86
N TRP A 26 -1.89 -16.10 7.83
CA TRP A 26 -2.65 -16.23 6.60
C TRP A 26 -2.36 -15.07 5.64
N LEU A 27 -2.34 -13.83 6.13
CA LEU A 27 -2.03 -12.64 5.32
C LEU A 27 -0.62 -12.70 4.73
N LEU A 28 0.38 -13.12 5.52
CA LEU A 28 1.77 -13.26 5.03
C LEU A 28 1.94 -14.33 3.95
N ARG A 29 1.05 -15.33 3.89
CA ARG A 29 1.13 -16.42 2.90
C ARG A 29 0.23 -16.24 1.69
N ASN A 30 -0.95 -15.69 1.90
CA ASN A 30 -2.03 -15.67 0.90
C ASN A 30 -2.51 -14.25 0.57
N GLY A 31 -2.13 -13.25 1.37
CA GLY A 31 -2.49 -11.87 1.11
C GLY A 31 -1.89 -11.38 -0.20
N GLN A 32 -2.68 -10.64 -0.97
CA GLN A 32 -2.25 -10.02 -2.22
C GLN A 32 -2.83 -8.60 -2.27
N GLY A 33 -2.04 -7.66 -2.79
CA GLY A 33 -2.48 -6.27 -2.92
C GLY A 33 -2.49 -5.49 -1.61
N ILE A 34 -1.75 -5.94 -0.60
CA ILE A 34 -1.71 -5.29 0.69
C ILE A 34 -0.55 -4.29 0.75
N LEU A 35 -0.87 -3.03 1.04
CA LEU A 35 0.09 -1.99 1.39
C LEU A 35 -0.01 -1.68 2.89
N SER A 36 1.04 -1.97 3.67
CA SER A 36 1.14 -1.56 5.07
C SER A 36 2.06 -0.36 5.26
N VAL A 37 1.66 0.58 6.13
CA VAL A 37 2.39 1.82 6.42
C VAL A 37 2.53 1.97 7.92
N TYR A 38 3.77 2.09 8.41
CA TYR A 38 4.08 2.22 9.83
C TYR A 38 5.10 3.33 10.11
N GLY A 39 4.99 3.93 11.31
CA GLY A 39 6.06 4.70 11.93
C GLY A 39 6.87 3.80 12.87
N GLY A 40 8.20 3.89 12.83
CA GLY A 40 9.10 3.07 13.66
C GLY A 40 9.03 3.39 15.16
N ARG A 41 8.56 4.58 15.52
CA ARG A 41 8.29 5.00 16.91
C ARG A 41 6.82 4.85 17.30
N ASP A 42 5.98 4.27 16.43
CA ASP A 42 4.56 4.03 16.71
C ASP A 42 4.40 2.74 17.54
N PRO A 43 3.90 2.80 18.79
CA PRO A 43 3.63 1.60 19.58
C PRO A 43 2.58 0.68 18.93
N TRP A 44 1.69 1.22 18.09
CA TRP A 44 0.74 0.40 17.34
C TRP A 44 1.41 -0.48 16.28
N GLY A 45 2.64 -0.15 15.86
CA GLY A 45 3.43 -0.92 14.90
C GLY A 45 3.99 -2.24 15.45
N SER A 46 4.04 -2.45 16.78
CA SER A 46 4.65 -3.64 17.39
C SER A 46 3.98 -4.96 17.02
N THR A 47 2.70 -4.91 16.60
CA THR A 47 1.95 -6.09 16.11
C THR A 47 1.67 -6.02 14.61
N GLY A 48 2.41 -5.17 13.90
CA GLY A 48 2.21 -4.87 12.49
C GLY A 48 2.43 -6.05 11.53
N LEU A 49 1.88 -5.89 10.33
CA LEU A 49 2.03 -6.78 9.20
C LEU A 49 3.14 -6.25 8.29
N ILE A 50 4.33 -6.82 8.41
CA ILE A 50 5.50 -6.50 7.58
C ILE A 50 5.75 -7.67 6.65
N PHE A 51 5.66 -7.42 5.35
CA PHE A 51 5.97 -8.40 4.31
C PHE A 51 7.48 -8.48 4.06
N PRO A 52 8.00 -9.63 3.62
CA PRO A 52 9.41 -9.76 3.23
C PRO A 52 9.80 -8.75 2.15
N SER A 53 11.04 -8.25 2.24
CA SER A 53 11.60 -7.42 1.17
C SER A 53 11.57 -8.16 -0.15
N GLY A 54 10.95 -7.55 -1.17
CA GLY A 54 10.84 -8.14 -2.51
C GLY A 54 9.58 -8.98 -2.73
N ASP A 55 8.63 -9.02 -1.79
CA ASP A 55 7.29 -9.57 -2.06
C ASP A 55 6.69 -8.89 -3.31
N PRO A 56 6.37 -9.65 -4.38
CA PRO A 56 5.85 -9.09 -5.63
C PRO A 56 4.39 -8.63 -5.51
N ASN A 57 3.66 -9.18 -4.55
CA ASN A 57 2.22 -9.04 -4.40
C ASN A 57 1.84 -8.05 -3.29
N ASN A 58 2.75 -7.78 -2.35
CA ASN A 58 2.50 -6.90 -1.21
C ASN A 58 3.63 -5.89 -1.01
N LEU A 59 3.37 -4.84 -0.23
CA LEU A 59 4.35 -3.80 0.07
C LEU A 59 4.23 -3.35 1.53
N SER A 60 5.37 -3.21 2.20
CA SER A 60 5.46 -2.62 3.53
C SER A 60 6.39 -1.41 3.50
N LEU A 61 5.92 -0.30 4.09
CA LEU A 61 6.70 0.92 4.27
C LEU A 61 6.79 1.24 5.76
N VAL A 62 8.02 1.40 6.27
CA VAL A 62 8.29 1.73 7.67
C VAL A 62 9.17 2.96 7.71
N LYS A 63 8.67 4.06 8.28
CA LYS A 63 9.45 5.29 8.49
C LYS A 63 10.13 5.22 9.85
N PRO A 64 11.45 5.01 9.97
CA PRO A 64 12.10 4.68 11.26
C PRO A 64 11.84 5.68 12.38
N ASP A 65 11.82 6.96 12.04
CA ASP A 65 11.61 8.11 12.92
C ASP A 65 10.14 8.58 12.96
N GLY A 66 9.26 7.94 12.19
CA GLY A 66 7.82 8.24 12.12
C GLY A 66 7.04 7.71 13.33
N ASN A 67 5.85 8.27 13.54
CA ASN A 67 4.90 7.90 14.59
C ASN A 67 3.55 7.47 13.98
N HIS A 68 2.49 7.45 14.77
CA HIS A 68 1.14 7.06 14.34
C HIS A 68 0.55 7.90 13.19
N ALA A 69 1.00 9.15 13.03
CA ALA A 69 0.59 10.03 11.95
C ALA A 69 1.30 9.74 10.62
N THR A 70 2.20 8.75 10.56
CA THR A 70 2.89 8.38 9.33
C THR A 70 1.89 7.95 8.26
N ARG A 71 2.01 8.53 7.07
CA ARG A 71 1.20 8.21 5.88
C ARG A 71 2.14 8.03 4.69
N ILE A 72 1.61 7.62 3.52
CA ILE A 72 2.41 7.52 2.29
C ILE A 72 3.18 8.81 2.02
N GLY A 73 2.56 9.99 2.20
CA GLY A 73 3.21 11.29 2.01
C GLY A 73 4.34 11.63 2.99
N SER A 74 4.55 10.82 4.03
CA SER A 74 5.65 10.99 4.99
C SER A 74 6.99 10.40 4.51
N PHE A 75 6.99 9.67 3.39
CA PHE A 75 8.16 8.98 2.84
C PHE A 75 8.82 9.81 1.72
N SER A 76 10.00 9.37 1.27
CA SER A 76 10.68 9.98 0.12
C SER A 76 9.84 9.94 -1.15
N GLU A 77 10.09 10.83 -2.11
CA GLU A 77 9.36 10.83 -3.39
C GLU A 77 9.45 9.48 -4.13
N ALA A 78 10.60 8.81 -4.02
CA ALA A 78 10.82 7.48 -4.60
C ALA A 78 9.90 6.42 -3.97
N GLU A 79 9.82 6.38 -2.64
CA GLU A 79 8.95 5.45 -1.92
C GLU A 79 7.47 5.77 -2.14
N GLN A 80 7.10 7.05 -2.16
CA GLN A 80 5.76 7.48 -2.50
C GLN A 80 5.35 7.03 -3.92
N THR A 81 6.26 7.18 -4.89
CA THR A 81 6.05 6.74 -6.27
C THR A 81 5.91 5.23 -6.34
N ARG A 82 6.75 4.48 -5.62
CA ARG A 82 6.63 3.03 -5.49
C ARG A 82 5.27 2.61 -4.90
N ALA A 83 4.81 3.28 -3.84
CA ALA A 83 3.52 3.01 -3.21
C ALA A 83 2.34 3.28 -4.16
N ARG A 84 2.38 4.43 -4.87
CA ARG A 84 1.35 4.77 -5.87
C ARG A 84 1.34 3.79 -7.03
N ALA A 85 2.50 3.41 -7.56
CA ALA A 85 2.60 2.40 -8.61
C ALA A 85 2.07 1.03 -8.16
N PHE A 86 2.36 0.62 -6.93
CA PHE A 86 1.79 -0.58 -6.32
C PHE A 86 0.26 -0.52 -6.28
N LEU A 87 -0.31 0.57 -5.73
CA LEU A 87 -1.76 0.74 -5.63
C LEU A 87 -2.44 0.78 -7.00
N ARG A 88 -1.86 1.49 -7.98
CA ARG A 88 -2.41 1.55 -9.35
C ARG A 88 -2.41 0.18 -10.01
N ARG A 89 -1.33 -0.59 -9.88
CA ARG A 89 -1.27 -1.97 -10.39
C ARG A 89 -2.34 -2.84 -9.75
N TRP A 90 -2.47 -2.78 -8.42
CA TRP A 90 -3.44 -3.58 -7.67
C TRP A 90 -4.89 -3.23 -8.04
N LEU A 91 -5.19 -1.95 -8.20
CA LEU A 91 -6.52 -1.45 -8.57
C LEU A 91 -6.83 -1.57 -10.07
N GLY A 92 -5.92 -2.14 -10.87
CA GLY A 92 -6.11 -2.26 -12.32
C GLY A 92 -6.07 -0.93 -13.08
N LEU A 93 -5.49 0.11 -12.49
CA LEU A 93 -5.37 1.47 -13.04
C LEU A 93 -4.06 1.67 -13.82
N ALA A 94 -3.52 0.61 -14.42
CA ALA A 94 -2.32 0.68 -15.24
C ALA A 94 -2.50 1.72 -16.35
N GLU A 95 -1.48 2.53 -16.57
CA GLU A 95 -1.50 3.64 -17.53
C GLU A 95 -1.90 3.16 -18.93
N GLN A 96 -2.89 3.83 -19.53
CA GLN A 96 -2.97 3.88 -20.98
C GLN A 96 -1.62 4.43 -21.44
N GLU A 97 -0.88 3.65 -22.24
CA GLU A 97 0.36 4.08 -22.89
C GLU A 97 0.21 5.53 -23.40
N PRO A 98 1.22 6.41 -23.22
CA PRO A 98 1.17 7.71 -23.84
C PRO A 98 0.99 7.49 -25.35
N ASN A 99 -0.11 8.02 -25.89
CA ASN A 99 -0.41 7.96 -27.31
C ASN A 99 0.77 8.58 -28.07
N HIS A 100 1.68 7.74 -28.57
CA HIS A 100 2.81 8.14 -29.40
C HIS A 100 2.32 8.54 -30.79
N ARG A 101 1.48 9.58 -30.85
CA ARG A 101 1.42 10.44 -32.04
C ARG A 101 2.32 11.62 -31.77
N ALA A 102 3.63 11.34 -31.81
CA ALA A 102 4.58 12.33 -32.26
C ALA A 102 4.18 12.66 -33.71
N SER A 103 3.38 13.72 -33.91
CA SER A 103 3.44 14.44 -35.17
C SER A 103 4.79 15.13 -35.18
N THR A 104 5.77 14.42 -35.74
CA THR A 104 7.03 14.94 -36.21
C THR A 104 6.79 16.30 -36.88
N GLY A 105 7.49 17.31 -36.38
CA GLY A 105 7.58 18.58 -37.07
C GLY A 105 8.14 18.33 -38.47
N ARG A 106 7.47 18.90 -39.48
CA ARG A 106 8.06 19.07 -40.81
C ARG A 106 8.48 20.52 -40.94
N ALA A 107 9.75 20.78 -40.67
CA ALA A 107 10.39 22.00 -41.13
C ALA A 107 10.68 21.89 -42.64
N ALA A 108 10.37 22.99 -43.34
CA ALA A 108 10.93 23.53 -44.57
C ALA A 108 11.14 22.63 -45.81
N GLY A 109 10.57 23.07 -46.93
CA GLY A 109 10.98 22.74 -48.29
C GLY A 109 10.23 23.64 -49.28
N GLY A 110 10.93 24.62 -49.86
CA GLY A 110 10.37 25.60 -50.80
C GLY A 110 10.13 25.08 -52.23
N GLY A 111 9.53 25.93 -53.07
CA GLY A 111 9.57 25.77 -54.53
C GLY A 111 8.33 26.25 -55.30
N GLY A 112 8.43 27.41 -55.96
CA GLY A 112 7.63 27.88 -57.13
C GLY A 112 6.16 28.23 -56.87
N ARG A 113 5.57 29.29 -57.40
CA ARG A 113 5.84 30.14 -58.57
C ARG A 113 5.34 31.55 -58.26
#